data_AF-A0A4P9VKV8-F1
#
_entry.id   AF-A0A4P9VKV8-F1
#
_cell.length_a   1.000
_cell.length_b   1.000
_cell.length_c   1.000
_cell.angle_alpha   90.00
_cell.angle_beta   90.00
_cell.angle_gamma   90.00
#
_symmetry.space_group_name_H-M   'P 1'
#
loop_
_entity.id
_entity.type
_entity.pdbx_description
1 polymer ?
#
loop_
_entity_poly.entity_id
_entity_poly.type
_entity_poly.pdbx_seq_one_letter_code
_entity_poly.pdbx_strand_id
1 'polypeptide(L)' 'MKLVYLPPYSPALNLIEWVWEYFKKQVLYNKYYKNVCEFRKAAIAFFSNIDQHSRALKSQLDGGFENIYT' A
#
# COMPACT_ATOMS: atom_id res chain seq x y z
N MET A 1 22.37 -6.45 2.15
CA MET A 1 21.00 -6.23 2.66
C MET A 1 21.09 -5.67 4.07
N LYS A 2 20.46 -4.53 4.35
CA LYS A 2 20.41 -3.92 5.68
C LYS A 2 18.99 -4.06 6.20
N LEU A 3 18.81 -4.79 7.30
CA LEU A 3 17.52 -4.86 7.98
C LEU A 3 17.33 -3.56 8.76
N VAL A 4 16.20 -2.90 8.54
CA VAL A 4 15.81 -1.71 9.29
C VAL A 4 14.95 -2.18 10.44
N TYR A 5 15.36 -1.85 11.67
CA TYR A 5 14.57 -2.14 12.86
C TYR A 5 13.39 -1.17 12.94
N LEU A 6 12.19 -1.72 13.09
CA LEU A 6 10.98 -0.96 13.39
C LEU A 6 10.61 -1.18 14.86
N PRO A 7 10.33 -0.11 15.63
CA PRO A 7 9.81 -0.26 16.97
C PRO A 7 8.46 -1.00 16.95
N PRO A 8 8.12 -1.74 18.03
CA PRO A 8 6.84 -2.43 18.12
C PRO A 8 5.68 -1.44 18.01
N TYR A 9 4.55 -1.90 17.45
CA TYR A 9 3.31 -1.13 17.29
C TYR A 9 3.47 0.22 16.56
N SER A 10 4.37 0.32 15.58
CA SER A 10 4.59 1.53 14.79
C SER A 10 4.05 1.40 13.36
N PRO A 11 2.72 1.27 13.15
CA PRO A 11 2.14 1.10 11.82
C PRO A 11 2.41 2.30 10.90
N ALA A 12 2.53 3.51 11.46
CA ALA A 12 2.88 4.71 10.71
C ALA A 12 4.31 4.64 10.11
N LEU A 13 5.25 3.93 10.75
CA LEU A 13 6.60 3.74 10.23
C LEU A 13 6.70 2.55 9.27
N ASN A 14 5.68 1.68 9.24
CA ASN A 14 5.69 0.47 8.45
C ASN A 14 5.20 0.73 7.02
N LEU A 15 6.13 1.03 6.10
CA LEU A 15 5.84 1.35 4.69
C LEU A 15 4.89 0.34 3.99
N ILE A 16 4.93 -0.93 4.39
CA ILE A 16 4.05 -1.95 3.79
C ILE A 16 2.57 -1.72 4.12
N GLU A 17 2.24 -1.17 5.29
CA GLU A 17 0.86 -0.86 5.68
C GLU A 17 0.27 0.22 4.77
N TRP A 18 1.08 1.22 4.40
CA TRP A 18 0.67 2.31 3.52
C TRP A 18 0.40 1.82 2.11
N VAL A 19 1.29 0.96 1.60
CA VAL A 19 1.10 0.28 0.31
C VAL A 19 -0.15 -0.61 0.36
N TRP A 20 -0.38 -1.31 1.47
CA TRP A 20 -1.54 -2.16 1.66
C TRP A 20 -2.85 -1.37 1.67
N GLU A 21 -2.93 -0.26 2.41
CA GLU A 21 -4.08 0.64 2.41
C GLU A 21 -4.39 1.17 0.99
N TYR A 22 -3.36 1.59 0.26
CA TYR A 22 -3.52 2.07 -1.11
C TYR A 22 -3.96 0.96 -2.07
N PHE A 23 -3.38 -0.24 -1.95
CA PHE A 23 -3.78 -1.43 -2.71
C PHE A 23 -5.26 -1.75 -2.50
N LYS A 24 -5.74 -1.76 -1.25
CA LYS A 24 -7.15 -1.99 -0.94
C LYS A 24 -8.04 -0.95 -1.63
N LYS A 25 -7.65 0.33 -1.60
CA LYS A 25 -8.40 1.41 -2.28
C LYS A 25 -8.46 1.23 -3.80
N GLN A 26 -7.42 0.71 -4.45
CA GLN A 26 -7.40 0.58 -5.91
C GLN A 26 -8.01 -0.73 -6.41
N VAL A 27 -7.76 -1.83 -5.69
CA VAL A 27 -8.11 -3.19 -6.13
C VAL A 27 -9.38 -3.69 -5.48
N LEU A 28 -9.64 -3.37 -4.21
CA LEU A 28 -10.79 -3.92 -3.47
C LEU A 28 -11.96 -2.95 -3.36
N TYR A 29 -11.73 -1.64 -3.41
CA TYR A 29 -12.80 -0.66 -3.22
C TYR A 29 -13.85 -0.74 -4.34
N ASN A 30 -15.10 -1.01 -3.94
CA ASN A 30 -16.26 -1.13 -4.82
C ASN A 30 -16.07 -2.13 -5.99
N LYS A 31 -15.23 -3.15 -5.81
CA LYS A 31 -14.99 -4.20 -6.81
C LYS A 31 -15.32 -5.56 -6.23
N TYR A 32 -16.16 -6.29 -6.94
CA TYR A 32 -16.46 -7.68 -6.65
C TYR A 32 -15.68 -8.58 -7.62
N TYR A 33 -14.99 -9.57 -7.08
CA TYR A 33 -14.31 -10.61 -7.85
C TYR A 33 -15.08 -11.91 -7.70
N LYS A 34 -15.47 -12.52 -8.83
CA LYS A 34 -16.28 -13.75 -8.80
C LYS A 34 -15.48 -14.95 -8.31
N ASN A 35 -14.16 -14.94 -8.51
CA ASN A 35 -13.27 -16.02 -8.15
C ASN A 35 -11.88 -15.48 -7.76
N VAL A 36 -11.11 -16.28 -7.01
CA VAL A 36 -9.76 -15.93 -6.55
C VAL A 36 -8.80 -15.68 -7.73
N CYS A 37 -9.03 -16.31 -8.88
CA CYS A 37 -8.22 -16.11 -10.08
C CYS A 37 -8.32 -14.67 -10.61
N GLU A 38 -9.53 -14.11 -10.67
CA GLU A 38 -9.76 -12.72 -11.08
C GLU A 38 -9.13 -11.74 -10.10
N PHE A 39 -9.28 -11.96 -8.79
CA PHE A 39 -8.62 -11.14 -7.78
C PHE A 39 -7.09 -11.20 -7.94
N ARG A 40 -6.52 -12.39 -8.10
CA ARG A 40 -5.08 -12.58 -8.27
C ARG A 40 -4.57 -11.89 -9.53
N LYS A 41 -5.30 -11.96 -10.65
CA LYS A 41 -4.96 -11.23 -11.88
C LYS A 41 -4.96 -9.72 -11.65
N ALA A 42 -5.99 -9.19 -10.98
CA ALA A 42 -6.06 -7.76 -10.67
C ALA A 42 -4.94 -7.32 -9.72
N ALA A 43 -4.60 -8.13 -8.72
CA ALA A 43 -3.49 -7.85 -7.81
C ALA A 43 -2.14 -7.84 -8.53
N ILE A 44 -1.87 -8.85 -9.38
CA ILE A 44 -0.66 -8.89 -10.19
C ILE A 44 -0.60 -7.68 -11.11
N ALA A 45 -1.70 -7.36 -11.81
CA ALA A 45 -1.75 -6.20 -12.70
C ALA A 45 -1.47 -4.88 -11.96
N PHE A 46 -1.98 -4.72 -10.74
CA PHE A 46 -1.68 -3.56 -9.89
C PHE A 46 -0.18 -3.46 -9.56
N PHE A 47 0.43 -4.55 -9.06
CA PHE A 47 1.86 -4.54 -8.69
C PHE A 47 2.79 -4.45 -9.90
N SER A 48 2.41 -5.00 -11.05
CA SER A 48 3.15 -4.84 -12.31
C SER A 48 3.14 -3.40 -12.84
N ASN A 49 2.18 -2.57 -12.42
CA ASN A 49 2.07 -1.15 -12.79
C ASN A 49 2.31 -0.21 -11.60
N ILE A 50 3.01 -0.69 -10.56
CA ILE A 50 3.21 0.09 -9.32
C ILE A 50 3.95 1.42 -9.57
N ASP A 51 4.78 1.50 -10.60
CA ASP A 51 5.48 2.73 -10.99
C ASP A 51 4.51 3.87 -11.33
N GLN A 52 3.35 3.56 -11.90
CA GLN A 52 2.30 4.54 -12.21
C GLN A 52 1.66 5.10 -10.93
N HIS A 53 1.69 4.31 -9.85
CA HIS A 53 1.15 4.66 -8.54
C HIS A 53 2.20 5.28 -7.60
N SER A 54 3.48 5.24 -7.96
CA SER A 54 4.61 5.69 -7.13
C SER A 54 4.46 7.12 -6.62
N ARG A 55 3.98 8.05 -7.46
CA ARG A 55 3.76 9.45 -7.08
C ARG A 55 2.65 9.61 -6.04
N ALA A 56 1.54 8.89 -6.22
CA ALA A 56 0.42 8.91 -5.29
C ALA A 56 0.79 8.24 -3.96
N LEU A 57 1.52 7.12 -4.01
CA LEU A 57 2.08 6.45 -2.84
C LEU A 57 3.02 7.37 -2.08
N LYS A 58 3.91 8.08 -2.76
CA LYS A 58 4.85 9.03 -2.14
C LYS A 58 4.13 10.18 -1.44
N SER A 59 3.11 10.76 -2.09
CA SER A 59 2.27 11.79 -1.47
C SER A 59 1.52 11.27 -0.23
N GLN A 60 1.05 10.01 -0.25
CA GLN A 60 0.39 9.41 0.90
C GLN A 60 1.38 9.16 2.04
N LEU A 61 2.60 8.72 1.72
CA LEU A 61 3.68 8.50 2.68
C LEU A 61 4.12 9.82 3.34
N ASP A 62 4.33 10.88 2.56
CA ASP A 62 4.77 12.18 3.08
C ASP A 62 3.74 12.77 4.07
N GLY A 63 2.44 12.69 3.77
CA GLY A 63 1.38 13.14 4.69
C GLY A 63 1.19 12.25 5.92
N GLY A 64 1.76 11.04 5.91
CA GLY A 64 1.70 10.10 7.02
C GLY A 64 2.66 10.40 8.15
N PHE A 65 3.82 10.95 7.81
CA PHE A 65 4.83 11.35 8.79
C PHE A 65 4.42 12.62 9.55
N GLU A 66 3.53 13.46 9.03
CA GLU A 66 3.05 14.65 9.76
C GLU A 66 2.04 14.31 10.87
N ASN A 67 1.25 13.24 10.68
CA ASN A 67 0.22 12.79 11.64
C ASN A 67 0.76 12.08 12.88
N ILE A 68 2.07 11.80 12.95
CA ILE A 68 2.73 11.20 14.13
C ILE A 68 3.39 12.25 15.05
N TYR A 69 3.43 13.51 14.64
CA TYR A 69 4.00 14.63 15.42
C TYR A 69 2.96 15.66 15.86
N THR A 70 1.67 15.38 15.65
CA THR A 70 0.53 16.19 16.12
C THR A 70 -0.35 15.35 17.03
#